data_AF-A0A7X8ARI4-F1
#
_entry.id   AF-A0A7X8ARI4-F1
#
_cell.length_a   1.000
_cell.length_b   1.000
_cell.length_c   1.000
_cell.angle_alpha   90.00
_cell.angle_beta   90.00
_cell.angle_gamma   90.00
#
_symmetry.space_group_name_H-M   'P 1'
#
loop_
_entity.id
_entity.type
_entity.pdbx_description
1 polymer ?
#
loop_
_entity_poly.entity_id
_entity_poly.type
_entity_poly.pdbx_seq_one_letter_code
_entity_poly.pdbx_strand_id
1 'polypeptide(L)'
;MDKHYYLTPGKFKGLKKLADETGRFRMLAIDQRGSLRKMLSKATGKDGKDITYQDMALAKWLVIDNLSPYFSATLTCPQYGLPEGIRFLDRDSALLLAIEESGTKDGGYKNREKLTNILDGWSVEKIKRAGADAVKLLLHYRPDSSKEIKERQENIVKMVGVEAKRLDFPFVLEPMSFSFKDDEVENEANFIRRKPEIVVKTVEEFSKEEYGVDILKLEFPVDLKFVDEFSYGAFDEKEREAVFSIDDAYEFCESITQTSRVPWVILSAGVDIEEFLINVEIASDSGASGFLAGRAVWKEFTKFFPNIADMNLWLKTTGVERYYKLVDASVRAMPYFEHPLFQSLANLRIEDEGEEWYLKYKDFKGGKSKAKEKGKEEY
;
A
#
# COMPACT_ATOMS: atom_id res chain seq x y z
N MET A 1 22.07 25.29 9.40
CA MET A 1 22.71 24.02 9.01
C MET A 1 21.77 23.38 8.01
N ASP A 2 22.21 23.19 6.77
CA ASP A 2 21.38 22.54 5.75
C ASP A 2 21.12 21.10 6.19
N LYS A 3 19.84 20.77 6.40
CA LYS A 3 19.42 19.46 6.88
C LYS A 3 19.28 18.53 5.67
N HIS A 4 20.37 17.86 5.32
CA HIS A 4 20.33 16.82 4.28
C HIS A 4 19.72 15.54 4.83
N TYR A 5 18.95 14.86 3.98
CA TYR A 5 18.49 13.49 4.20
C TYR A 5 19.16 12.56 3.20
N TYR A 6 19.80 11.51 3.69
CA TYR A 6 20.58 10.60 2.86
C TYR A 6 19.77 9.35 2.54
N LEU A 7 19.74 9.00 1.26
CA LEU A 7 19.14 7.78 0.74
C LEU A 7 20.20 6.96 0.01
N THR A 8 20.05 5.64 0.04
CA THR A 8 20.74 4.76 -0.88
C THR A 8 20.18 4.94 -2.31
N PRO A 9 20.99 4.75 -3.37
CA PRO A 9 20.56 5.04 -4.73
C PRO A 9 19.35 4.21 -5.21
N GLY A 10 19.25 2.96 -4.79
CA GLY A 10 18.13 2.08 -5.12
C GLY A 10 16.83 2.56 -4.49
N LYS A 11 16.83 3.00 -3.23
CA LYS A 11 15.71 3.64 -2.55
C LYS A 11 15.35 4.96 -3.21
N PHE A 12 16.33 5.83 -3.49
CA PHE A 12 16.08 7.10 -4.17
C PHE A 12 15.41 6.85 -5.53
N LYS A 13 15.99 5.98 -6.36
CA LYS A 13 15.47 5.65 -7.68
C LYS A 13 14.08 5.01 -7.59
N GLY A 14 13.90 4.09 -6.65
CA GLY A 14 12.63 3.40 -6.43
C GLY A 14 11.52 4.37 -6.04
N LEU A 15 11.74 5.22 -5.03
CA LEU A 15 10.79 6.27 -4.63
C LEU A 15 10.44 7.19 -5.80
N LYS A 16 11.45 7.65 -6.54
CA LYS A 16 11.22 8.49 -7.73
C LYS A 16 10.38 7.78 -8.79
N LYS A 17 10.57 6.48 -8.99
CA LYS A 17 9.82 5.69 -9.98
C LYS A 17 8.39 5.38 -9.55
N LEU A 18 8.13 5.29 -8.24
CA LEU A 18 6.77 5.09 -7.71
C LEU A 18 5.90 6.35 -7.86
N ALA A 19 6.53 7.52 -7.92
CA ALA A 19 5.86 8.81 -8.10
C ALA A 19 5.69 9.16 -9.57
N ASP A 20 4.68 9.99 -9.87
CA ASP A 20 4.53 10.63 -11.18
C ASP A 20 5.57 11.75 -11.37
N GLU A 21 5.55 12.40 -12.54
CA GLU A 21 6.44 13.50 -12.89
C GLU A 21 6.33 14.71 -11.96
N THR A 22 5.23 14.83 -11.22
CA THR A 22 5.00 15.89 -10.25
C THR A 22 5.44 15.52 -8.83
N GLY A 23 5.99 14.31 -8.65
CA GLY A 23 6.42 13.79 -7.35
C GLY A 23 5.29 13.23 -6.50
N ARG A 24 4.10 12.98 -7.06
CA ARG A 24 2.95 12.43 -6.32
C ARG A 24 2.81 10.93 -6.57
N PHE A 25 2.46 10.18 -5.54
CA PHE A 25 2.18 8.76 -5.66
C PHE A 25 0.74 8.56 -6.14
N ARG A 26 0.55 8.32 -7.44
CA ARG A 26 -0.77 8.05 -8.04
C ARG A 26 -0.80 6.61 -8.52
N MET A 27 -0.96 5.70 -7.57
CA MET A 27 -0.69 4.28 -7.77
C MET A 27 -1.95 3.42 -7.83
N LEU A 28 -1.89 2.32 -8.57
CA LEU A 28 -2.94 1.32 -8.76
C LEU A 28 -2.67 0.07 -7.91
N ALA A 29 -3.70 -0.50 -7.31
CA ALA A 29 -3.62 -1.74 -6.53
C ALA A 29 -4.55 -2.82 -7.09
N ILE A 30 -3.97 -3.96 -7.49
CA ILE A 30 -4.66 -5.17 -7.94
C ILE A 30 -4.03 -6.43 -7.30
N ASP A 31 -3.46 -6.31 -6.10
CA ASP A 31 -2.90 -7.42 -5.31
C ASP A 31 -3.97 -8.28 -4.59
N GLN A 32 -5.24 -7.88 -4.66
CA GLN A 32 -6.37 -8.57 -4.03
C GLN A 32 -6.48 -10.01 -4.51
N ARG A 33 -6.63 -10.94 -3.57
CA ARG A 33 -6.72 -12.39 -3.83
C ARG A 33 -8.08 -12.92 -3.40
N GLY A 34 -8.30 -13.06 -2.09
CA GLY A 34 -9.57 -13.55 -1.56
C GLY A 34 -10.78 -12.68 -1.92
N SER A 35 -10.65 -11.35 -1.86
CA SER A 35 -11.75 -10.43 -2.20
C SER A 35 -12.09 -10.43 -3.70
N LEU A 36 -11.09 -10.42 -4.58
CA LEU A 36 -11.31 -10.54 -6.03
C LEU A 36 -12.00 -11.87 -6.37
N ARG A 37 -11.55 -12.99 -5.76
CA ARG A 37 -12.18 -14.31 -5.93
C ARG A 37 -13.67 -14.30 -5.56
N LYS A 38 -14.02 -13.67 -4.44
CA LYS A 38 -15.43 -13.50 -4.01
C LYS A 38 -16.24 -12.68 -5.04
N MET A 39 -15.65 -11.64 -5.62
CA MET A 39 -16.33 -10.80 -6.60
C MET A 39 -16.61 -11.55 -7.92
N LEU A 40 -15.63 -12.33 -8.42
CA LEU A 40 -15.79 -13.16 -9.62
C LEU A 40 -16.78 -14.31 -9.39
N SER A 41 -16.74 -14.92 -8.20
CA SER A 41 -17.72 -15.92 -7.75
C SER A 41 -19.14 -15.34 -7.76
N LYS A 42 -19.34 -14.15 -7.20
CA LYS A 42 -20.65 -13.46 -7.22
C LYS A 42 -21.13 -13.16 -8.64
N ALA A 43 -20.25 -12.72 -9.53
CA ALA A 43 -20.63 -12.39 -10.91
C ALA A 43 -21.09 -13.62 -11.72
N THR A 44 -20.50 -14.79 -11.45
CA THR A 44 -20.80 -16.03 -12.16
C THR A 44 -21.81 -16.95 -11.47
N GLY A 45 -22.11 -16.70 -10.20
CA GLY A 45 -22.86 -17.62 -9.34
C GLY A 45 -22.10 -18.90 -8.96
N LYS A 46 -20.81 -19.01 -9.30
CA LYS A 46 -19.97 -20.17 -8.95
C LYS A 46 -19.49 -20.10 -7.49
N ASP A 47 -19.15 -21.24 -6.90
CA ASP A 47 -18.43 -21.28 -5.63
C ASP A 47 -17.03 -20.67 -5.82
N GLY A 48 -16.49 -19.99 -4.79
CA GLY A 48 -15.16 -19.38 -4.85
C GLY A 48 -14.02 -20.38 -5.11
N LYS A 49 -14.22 -21.66 -4.76
CA LYS A 49 -13.27 -22.74 -5.08
C LYS A 49 -13.24 -23.08 -6.57
N ASP A 50 -14.33 -22.81 -7.30
CA ASP A 50 -14.47 -23.08 -8.73
C ASP A 50 -13.95 -21.92 -9.59
N ILE A 51 -13.63 -20.78 -8.97
CA ILE A 51 -12.86 -19.71 -9.62
C ILE A 51 -11.43 -20.21 -9.81
N THR A 52 -11.00 -20.35 -11.05
CA THR A 52 -9.73 -20.98 -11.39
C THR A 52 -8.56 -20.03 -11.20
N TYR A 53 -7.34 -20.57 -11.31
CA TYR A 53 -6.14 -19.75 -11.46
C TYR A 53 -6.25 -18.80 -12.65
N GLN A 54 -6.74 -19.31 -13.79
CA GLN A 54 -6.84 -18.55 -15.03
C GLN A 54 -7.86 -17.42 -14.93
N ASP A 55 -8.97 -17.62 -14.22
CA ASP A 55 -9.96 -16.56 -13.97
C ASP A 55 -9.34 -15.40 -13.16
N MET A 56 -8.58 -15.74 -12.12
CA MET A 56 -7.88 -14.75 -11.28
C MET A 56 -6.79 -14.02 -12.05
N ALA A 57 -5.98 -14.75 -12.81
CA ALA A 57 -4.94 -14.18 -13.65
C ALA A 57 -5.54 -13.25 -14.71
N LEU A 58 -6.62 -13.69 -15.37
CA LEU A 58 -7.33 -12.93 -16.39
C LEU A 58 -7.86 -11.61 -15.87
N ALA A 59 -8.58 -11.63 -14.76
CA ALA A 59 -9.06 -10.40 -14.13
C ALA A 59 -7.91 -9.43 -13.79
N LYS A 60 -6.76 -9.95 -13.32
CA LYS A 60 -5.61 -9.12 -12.95
C LYS A 60 -4.90 -8.52 -14.14
N TRP A 61 -4.58 -9.32 -15.16
CA TRP A 61 -3.85 -8.78 -16.30
C TRP A 61 -4.70 -7.83 -17.11
N LEU A 62 -6.04 -7.98 -17.14
CA LEU A 62 -6.94 -7.00 -17.75
C LEU A 62 -6.84 -5.63 -17.07
N VAL A 63 -6.82 -5.60 -15.74
CA VAL A 63 -6.64 -4.35 -14.97
C VAL A 63 -5.26 -3.75 -15.25
N ILE A 64 -4.20 -4.57 -15.26
CA ILE A 64 -2.83 -4.12 -15.54
C ILE A 64 -2.73 -3.52 -16.95
N ASP A 65 -3.19 -4.24 -17.97
CA ASP A 65 -3.12 -3.83 -19.39
C ASP A 65 -3.84 -2.51 -19.65
N ASN A 66 -5.04 -2.35 -19.09
CA ASN A 66 -5.89 -1.20 -19.40
C ASN A 66 -5.64 0.02 -18.52
N LEU A 67 -5.17 -0.18 -17.28
CA LEU A 67 -5.04 0.93 -16.32
C LEU A 67 -3.60 1.30 -16.00
N SER A 68 -2.63 0.38 -16.05
CA SER A 68 -1.24 0.74 -15.69
C SER A 68 -0.63 1.92 -16.49
N PRO A 69 -0.99 2.18 -17.77
CA PRO A 69 -0.48 3.36 -18.49
C PRO A 69 -0.85 4.72 -17.86
N TYR A 70 -1.84 4.75 -16.97
CA TYR A 70 -2.31 5.98 -16.32
C TYR A 70 -1.69 6.17 -14.93
N PHE A 71 -1.29 5.11 -14.24
CA PHE A 71 -0.83 5.19 -12.85
C PHE A 71 0.70 5.17 -12.78
N SER A 72 1.28 5.92 -11.83
CA SER A 72 2.73 5.98 -11.64
C SER A 72 3.33 4.64 -11.22
N ALA A 73 2.54 3.81 -10.54
CA ALA A 73 2.93 2.45 -10.16
C ALA A 73 1.73 1.51 -10.06
N THR A 74 2.00 0.22 -10.23
CA THR A 74 1.02 -0.86 -10.12
C THR A 74 1.47 -1.89 -9.08
N LEU A 75 0.69 -2.02 -8.01
CA LEU A 75 0.81 -3.06 -6.99
C LEU A 75 0.05 -4.31 -7.42
N THR A 76 0.73 -5.45 -7.48
CA THR A 76 0.11 -6.75 -7.77
C THR A 76 0.62 -7.86 -6.85
N CYS A 77 0.11 -9.08 -7.03
CA CYS A 77 0.49 -10.23 -6.21
C CYS A 77 1.38 -11.24 -6.98
N PRO A 78 2.28 -11.94 -6.27
CA PRO A 78 3.21 -12.88 -6.91
C PRO A 78 2.53 -14.14 -7.45
N GLN A 79 1.35 -14.51 -6.92
CA GLN A 79 0.69 -15.77 -7.29
C GLN A 79 0.00 -15.72 -8.66
N TYR A 80 -0.74 -14.64 -8.94
CA TYR A 80 -1.63 -14.56 -10.11
C TYR A 80 -1.31 -13.37 -11.01
N GLY A 81 -0.87 -12.26 -10.42
CA GLY A 81 -0.73 -11.00 -11.14
C GLY A 81 0.64 -10.86 -11.81
N LEU A 82 1.72 -11.16 -11.09
CA LEU A 82 3.06 -11.09 -11.67
C LEU A 82 3.26 -12.08 -12.84
N PRO A 83 2.98 -13.40 -12.71
CA PRO A 83 3.34 -14.37 -13.75
C PRO A 83 2.65 -14.12 -15.08
N GLU A 84 1.41 -13.65 -15.04
CA GLU A 84 0.55 -13.50 -16.24
C GLU A 84 0.39 -12.03 -16.67
N GLY A 85 0.58 -11.09 -15.74
CA GLY A 85 0.36 -9.66 -15.96
C GLY A 85 1.60 -8.87 -16.35
N ILE A 86 2.82 -9.34 -16.04
CA ILE A 86 4.04 -8.53 -16.22
C ILE A 86 4.26 -8.07 -17.66
N ARG A 87 3.87 -8.89 -18.65
CA ARG A 87 4.01 -8.55 -20.08
C ARG A 87 3.09 -7.40 -20.54
N PHE A 88 2.09 -7.06 -19.74
CA PHE A 88 1.11 -6.00 -20.00
C PHE A 88 1.33 -4.77 -19.13
N LEU A 89 2.27 -4.82 -18.18
CA LEU A 89 2.61 -3.67 -17.36
C LEU A 89 3.20 -2.58 -18.25
N ASP A 90 2.66 -1.37 -18.14
CA ASP A 90 3.20 -0.23 -18.86
C ASP A 90 4.66 0.03 -18.48
N ARG A 91 5.46 0.43 -19.46
CA ARG A 91 6.90 0.67 -19.32
C ARG A 91 7.24 1.74 -18.29
N ASP A 92 6.36 2.71 -18.10
CA ASP A 92 6.56 3.87 -17.25
C ASP A 92 5.87 3.70 -15.88
N SER A 93 4.99 2.69 -15.72
CA SER A 93 4.44 2.28 -14.42
C SER A 93 5.46 1.45 -13.64
N ALA A 94 5.84 1.91 -12.45
CA ALA A 94 6.60 1.10 -11.50
C ALA A 94 5.81 -0.15 -11.03
N LEU A 95 6.52 -1.14 -10.51
CA LEU A 95 5.94 -2.40 -10.00
C LEU A 95 6.12 -2.54 -8.49
N LEU A 96 5.04 -2.76 -7.76
CA LEU A 96 5.09 -3.21 -6.37
C LEU A 96 4.60 -4.65 -6.27
N LEU A 97 5.21 -5.44 -5.39
CA LEU A 97 4.73 -6.79 -5.08
C LEU A 97 4.43 -6.95 -3.59
N ALA A 98 3.25 -7.50 -3.32
CA ALA A 98 2.85 -7.92 -1.98
C ALA A 98 3.73 -9.07 -1.47
N ILE A 99 4.15 -8.98 -0.21
CA ILE A 99 4.91 -10.03 0.48
C ILE A 99 4.03 -10.90 1.40
N GLU A 100 2.89 -10.36 1.86
CA GLU A 100 2.01 -11.06 2.80
C GLU A 100 1.21 -12.20 2.16
N GLU A 101 0.88 -13.20 2.96
CA GLU A 101 -0.19 -14.15 2.69
C GLU A 101 -1.55 -13.44 2.63
N SER A 102 -2.46 -13.90 1.77
CA SER A 102 -3.80 -13.31 1.71
C SER A 102 -4.64 -13.75 2.91
N GLY A 103 -5.28 -12.78 3.58
CA GLY A 103 -6.15 -13.03 4.73
C GLY A 103 -5.39 -12.93 6.05
N THR A 104 -5.99 -13.47 7.10
CA THR A 104 -5.48 -13.39 8.48
C THR A 104 -5.64 -14.73 9.17
N LYS A 105 -4.77 -15.02 10.13
CA LYS A 105 -5.03 -16.04 11.15
C LYS A 105 -5.54 -15.36 12.40
N ASP A 106 -6.55 -15.94 13.03
CA ASP A 106 -7.05 -15.44 14.30
C ASP A 106 -6.11 -15.83 15.44
N GLY A 107 -6.05 -15.00 16.47
CA GLY A 107 -5.24 -15.24 17.66
C GLY A 107 -5.56 -14.29 18.80
N GLY A 108 -4.74 -14.32 19.86
CA GLY A 108 -4.83 -13.39 20.98
C GLY A 108 -6.16 -13.44 21.74
N TYR A 109 -6.60 -12.27 22.22
CA TYR A 109 -7.81 -12.11 23.01
C TYR A 109 -9.04 -12.76 22.33
N LYS A 110 -9.60 -13.79 22.99
CA LYS A 110 -10.77 -14.56 22.53
C LYS A 110 -10.68 -15.02 21.06
N ASN A 111 -9.48 -15.22 20.52
CA ASN A 111 -9.26 -15.54 19.12
C ASN A 111 -9.90 -14.51 18.15
N ARG A 112 -9.86 -13.22 18.51
CA ARG A 112 -10.39 -12.10 17.70
C ARG A 112 -9.30 -11.20 17.15
N GLU A 113 -8.09 -11.26 17.70
CA GLU A 113 -6.95 -10.52 17.15
C GLU A 113 -6.46 -11.18 15.87
N LYS A 114 -5.75 -10.41 15.03
CA LYS A 114 -5.36 -10.84 13.68
C LYS A 114 -3.86 -10.97 13.56
N LEU A 115 -3.43 -12.05 12.92
CA LEU A 115 -2.05 -12.32 12.58
C LEU A 115 -1.87 -12.31 11.07
N THR A 116 -1.02 -11.39 10.62
CA THR A 116 -0.42 -11.40 9.29
C THR A 116 0.72 -12.41 9.23
N ASN A 117 0.88 -13.11 8.10
CA ASN A 117 2.06 -13.92 7.80
C ASN A 117 2.66 -13.50 6.45
N ILE A 118 3.96 -13.72 6.29
CA ILE A 118 4.64 -13.66 4.98
C ILE A 118 4.23 -14.88 4.15
N LEU A 119 4.07 -14.70 2.85
CA LEU A 119 3.79 -15.78 1.92
C LEU A 119 4.92 -16.81 1.91
N ASP A 120 4.58 -18.09 2.08
CA ASP A 120 5.57 -19.16 2.13
C ASP A 120 6.42 -19.22 0.84
N GLY A 121 7.72 -19.44 1.02
CA GLY A 121 8.69 -19.43 -0.06
C GLY A 121 8.89 -18.07 -0.76
N TRP A 122 8.36 -16.96 -0.23
CA TRP A 122 8.52 -15.62 -0.79
C TRP A 122 9.33 -14.71 0.13
N SER A 123 10.16 -13.84 -0.44
CA SER A 123 11.05 -12.95 0.32
C SER A 123 11.27 -11.62 -0.40
N VAL A 124 11.74 -10.60 0.32
CA VAL A 124 12.09 -9.30 -0.28
C VAL A 124 13.14 -9.47 -1.38
N GLU A 125 14.10 -10.38 -1.19
CA GLU A 125 15.11 -10.69 -2.21
C GLU A 125 14.49 -11.27 -3.49
N LYS A 126 13.52 -12.20 -3.36
CA LYS A 126 12.79 -12.73 -4.53
C LYS A 126 11.94 -11.65 -5.20
N ILE A 127 11.34 -10.75 -4.44
CA ILE A 127 10.59 -9.59 -4.96
C ILE A 127 11.50 -8.70 -5.80
N LYS A 128 12.66 -8.29 -5.27
CA LYS A 128 13.61 -7.45 -6.00
C LYS A 128 14.14 -8.17 -7.24
N ARG A 129 14.46 -9.46 -7.13
CA ARG A 129 14.90 -10.30 -8.26
C ARG A 129 13.82 -10.45 -9.34
N ALA A 130 12.54 -10.40 -8.97
CA ALA A 130 11.42 -10.44 -9.89
C ALA A 130 11.21 -9.13 -10.66
N GLY A 131 12.04 -8.11 -10.43
CA GLY A 131 11.98 -6.83 -11.15
C GLY A 131 11.02 -5.81 -10.54
N ALA A 132 10.53 -6.04 -9.33
CA ALA A 132 9.75 -5.03 -8.62
C ALA A 132 10.63 -3.83 -8.23
N ASP A 133 9.99 -2.67 -8.10
CA ASP A 133 10.57 -1.41 -7.66
C ASP A 133 10.32 -1.14 -6.18
N ALA A 134 9.36 -1.83 -5.55
CA ALA A 134 9.16 -1.81 -4.10
C ALA A 134 8.54 -3.12 -3.57
N VAL A 135 8.81 -3.40 -2.29
CA VAL A 135 8.07 -4.42 -1.52
C VAL A 135 6.91 -3.75 -0.80
N LYS A 136 5.76 -4.41 -0.82
CA LYS A 136 4.60 -4.01 -0.02
C LYS A 136 4.27 -5.09 1.02
N LEU A 137 3.95 -4.69 2.24
CA LEU A 137 3.41 -5.55 3.30
C LEU A 137 2.08 -4.99 3.80
N LEU A 138 0.99 -5.76 3.71
CA LEU A 138 -0.22 -5.47 4.50
C LEU A 138 -0.12 -6.10 5.87
N LEU A 139 -0.43 -5.33 6.91
CA LEU A 139 -0.34 -5.72 8.31
C LEU A 139 -1.65 -5.42 9.02
N HIS A 140 -2.34 -6.42 9.57
CA HIS A 140 -3.42 -6.15 10.52
C HIS A 140 -2.82 -5.80 11.88
N TYR A 141 -3.06 -4.58 12.37
CA TYR A 141 -2.42 -4.09 13.58
C TYR A 141 -3.37 -3.29 14.46
N ARG A 142 -3.21 -3.48 15.77
CA ARG A 142 -3.89 -2.73 16.82
C ARG A 142 -2.85 -2.38 17.90
N PRO A 143 -2.64 -1.09 18.21
CA PRO A 143 -1.70 -0.68 19.27
C PRO A 143 -2.06 -1.26 20.65
N ASP A 144 -3.33 -1.58 20.85
CA ASP A 144 -3.94 -2.13 22.06
C ASP A 144 -4.17 -3.65 22.01
N SER A 145 -3.57 -4.35 21.03
CA SER A 145 -3.52 -5.81 21.00
C SER A 145 -2.76 -6.41 22.19
N SER A 146 -3.01 -7.69 22.46
CA SER A 146 -2.20 -8.44 23.43
C SER A 146 -0.71 -8.38 23.08
N LYS A 147 0.15 -8.32 24.12
CA LYS A 147 1.59 -8.09 23.96
C LYS A 147 2.24 -9.02 22.93
N GLU A 148 1.93 -10.32 22.99
CA GLU A 148 2.48 -11.32 22.07
C GLU A 148 2.08 -11.07 20.61
N ILE A 149 0.81 -10.76 20.36
CA ILE A 149 0.31 -10.48 19.00
C ILE A 149 0.93 -9.19 18.47
N LYS A 150 0.96 -8.15 19.31
CA LYS A 150 1.53 -6.85 18.95
C LYS A 150 3.02 -6.97 18.60
N GLU A 151 3.81 -7.59 19.47
CA GLU A 151 5.25 -7.82 19.24
C GLU A 151 5.49 -8.68 18.00
N ARG A 152 4.64 -9.69 17.74
CA ARG A 152 4.75 -10.51 16.53
C ARG A 152 4.51 -9.69 15.26
N GLN A 153 3.50 -8.83 15.23
CA GLN A 153 3.24 -7.96 14.07
C GLN A 153 4.39 -6.95 13.86
N GLU A 154 4.86 -6.29 14.92
CA GLU A 154 6.01 -5.36 14.89
C GLU A 154 7.28 -6.04 14.37
N ASN A 155 7.56 -7.27 14.82
CA ASN A 155 8.71 -8.04 14.37
C ASN A 155 8.67 -8.41 12.88
N ILE A 156 7.49 -8.67 12.32
CA ILE A 156 7.36 -8.93 10.87
C ILE A 156 7.71 -7.67 10.08
N VAL A 157 7.24 -6.50 10.50
CA VAL A 157 7.58 -5.22 9.84
C VAL A 157 9.08 -4.97 9.92
N LYS A 158 9.68 -5.14 11.10
CA LYS A 158 11.13 -4.98 11.30
C LYS A 158 11.95 -5.93 10.43
N MET A 159 11.53 -7.19 10.31
CA MET A 159 12.18 -8.17 9.45
C MET A 159 12.16 -7.75 7.98
N VAL A 160 11.00 -7.31 7.47
CA VAL A 160 10.87 -6.83 6.08
C VAL A 160 11.69 -5.56 5.86
N GLY A 161 11.65 -4.62 6.80
CA GLY A 161 12.41 -3.37 6.73
C GLY A 161 13.92 -3.54 6.72
N VAL A 162 14.46 -4.41 7.60
CA VAL A 162 15.89 -4.74 7.62
C VAL A 162 16.33 -5.32 6.28
N GLU A 163 15.53 -6.22 5.71
CA GLU A 163 15.84 -6.85 4.43
C GLU A 163 15.70 -5.88 3.25
N ALA A 164 14.69 -5.01 3.26
CA ALA A 164 14.51 -3.95 2.27
C ALA A 164 15.67 -2.93 2.30
N LYS A 165 16.14 -2.54 3.49
CA LYS A 165 17.34 -1.71 3.66
C LYS A 165 18.60 -2.41 3.15
N ARG A 166 18.80 -3.69 3.48
CA ARG A 166 19.94 -4.50 2.98
C ARG A 166 19.97 -4.54 1.46
N LEU A 167 18.79 -4.63 0.84
CA LEU A 167 18.63 -4.76 -0.59
C LEU A 167 18.50 -3.42 -1.32
N ASP A 168 18.67 -2.28 -0.63
CA ASP A 168 18.52 -0.95 -1.23
C ASP A 168 17.18 -0.85 -2.01
N PHE A 169 16.09 -1.09 -1.29
CA PHE A 169 14.77 -1.35 -1.86
C PHE A 169 13.68 -0.62 -1.06
N PRO A 170 12.78 0.14 -1.72
CA PRO A 170 11.68 0.80 -1.03
C PRO A 170 10.73 -0.19 -0.36
N PHE A 171 10.31 0.15 0.86
CA PHE A 171 9.34 -0.59 1.64
C PHE A 171 8.05 0.21 1.87
N VAL A 172 6.95 -0.29 1.31
CA VAL A 172 5.59 0.23 1.52
C VAL A 172 4.86 -0.61 2.57
N LEU A 173 4.46 0.00 3.69
CA LEU A 173 3.69 -0.67 4.74
C LEU A 173 2.22 -0.25 4.68
N GLU A 174 1.31 -1.22 4.65
CA GLU A 174 -0.14 -1.04 4.69
C GLU A 174 -0.70 -1.57 6.02
N PRO A 175 -0.72 -0.77 7.10
CA PRO A 175 -1.42 -1.15 8.32
C PRO A 175 -2.94 -1.06 8.13
N MET A 176 -3.66 -2.06 8.63
CA MET A 176 -5.13 -2.12 8.65
C MET A 176 -5.61 -2.32 10.07
N SER A 177 -6.49 -1.43 10.51
CA SER A 177 -7.25 -1.55 11.75
C SER A 177 -8.35 -2.60 11.62
N PHE A 178 -8.83 -3.10 12.76
CA PHE A 178 -9.94 -4.06 12.83
C PHE A 178 -10.58 -4.01 14.21
N SER A 179 -11.88 -4.31 14.30
CA SER A 179 -12.57 -4.50 15.58
C SER A 179 -12.22 -5.84 16.22
N PHE A 180 -11.97 -5.86 17.53
CA PHE A 180 -11.75 -7.13 18.26
C PHE A 180 -12.25 -7.15 19.71
N LYS A 181 -12.46 -5.98 20.33
CA LYS A 181 -12.98 -5.90 21.69
C LYS A 181 -14.45 -6.33 21.75
N ASP A 182 -14.92 -6.69 22.94
CA ASP A 182 -16.31 -7.10 23.14
C ASP A 182 -17.32 -6.01 22.80
N ASP A 183 -16.92 -4.75 22.98
CA ASP A 183 -17.73 -3.57 22.75
C ASP A 183 -17.46 -2.90 21.40
N GLU A 184 -16.73 -3.57 20.48
CA GLU A 184 -16.45 -3.10 19.13
C GLU A 184 -17.19 -3.99 18.12
N VAL A 185 -17.96 -3.38 17.23
CA VAL A 185 -18.58 -4.06 16.11
C VAL A 185 -18.12 -3.38 14.83
N GLU A 186 -17.71 -4.19 13.85
CA GLU A 186 -17.19 -3.68 12.58
C GLU A 186 -18.25 -2.83 11.86
N ASN A 187 -17.86 -1.63 11.41
CA ASN A 187 -18.73 -0.63 10.78
C ASN A 187 -19.85 -0.07 11.66
N GLU A 188 -19.75 -0.20 12.99
CA GLU A 188 -20.69 0.39 13.95
C GLU A 188 -20.05 1.55 14.72
N ALA A 189 -20.91 2.44 15.22
CA ALA A 189 -20.54 3.67 15.93
C ALA A 189 -19.48 3.50 17.03
N ASN A 190 -19.46 2.36 17.70
CA ASN A 190 -18.54 2.01 18.79
C ASN A 190 -17.09 1.80 18.33
N PHE A 191 -16.88 1.08 17.22
CA PHE A 191 -15.55 0.93 16.63
C PHE A 191 -15.16 2.18 15.85
N ILE A 192 -16.10 2.77 15.11
CA ILE A 192 -15.86 3.94 14.27
C ILE A 192 -15.34 5.13 15.08
N ARG A 193 -15.84 5.37 16.31
CA ARG A 193 -15.29 6.37 17.25
C ARG A 193 -13.82 6.18 17.60
N ARG A 194 -13.34 4.93 17.60
CA ARG A 194 -11.96 4.58 18.01
C ARG A 194 -11.00 4.53 16.84
N LYS A 195 -11.51 4.36 15.62
CA LYS A 195 -10.69 4.19 14.42
C LYS A 195 -9.66 5.29 14.22
N PRO A 196 -9.99 6.60 14.36
CA PRO A 196 -9.00 7.64 14.11
C PRO A 196 -7.78 7.55 15.04
N GLU A 197 -8.00 7.37 16.35
CA GLU A 197 -6.91 7.20 17.31
C GLU A 197 -6.06 5.95 17.03
N ILE A 198 -6.70 4.84 16.63
CA ILE A 198 -5.99 3.60 16.27
C ILE A 198 -5.06 3.86 15.09
N VAL A 199 -5.55 4.56 14.05
CA VAL A 199 -4.76 4.89 12.86
C VAL A 199 -3.58 5.79 13.23
N VAL A 200 -3.82 6.89 13.97
CA VAL A 200 -2.74 7.82 14.37
C VAL A 200 -1.67 7.13 15.23
N LYS A 201 -2.06 6.33 16.24
CA LYS A 201 -1.11 5.57 17.07
C LYS A 201 -0.33 4.52 16.26
N THR A 202 -0.95 3.96 15.22
CA THR A 202 -0.29 3.03 14.31
C THR A 202 0.74 3.73 13.42
N VAL A 203 0.43 4.94 12.95
CA VAL A 203 1.38 5.80 12.22
C VAL A 203 2.56 6.19 13.10
N GLU A 204 2.31 6.56 14.36
CA GLU A 204 3.36 6.87 15.35
C GLU A 204 4.33 5.70 15.52
N GLU A 205 3.80 4.48 15.70
CA GLU A 205 4.60 3.28 15.87
C GLU A 205 5.46 3.01 14.64
N PHE A 206 4.86 2.88 13.45
CA PHE A 206 5.57 2.45 12.25
C PHE A 206 6.37 3.56 11.55
N SER A 207 6.34 4.78 12.10
CA SER A 207 7.25 5.87 11.73
C SER A 207 8.64 5.76 12.38
N LYS A 208 8.87 4.81 13.29
CA LYS A 208 10.18 4.58 13.90
C LYS A 208 11.19 4.04 12.89
N GLU A 209 12.42 4.55 12.93
CA GLU A 209 13.50 4.22 11.97
C GLU A 209 13.82 2.72 11.92
N GLU A 210 13.68 2.00 13.04
CA GLU A 210 13.98 0.57 13.12
C GLU A 210 13.13 -0.31 12.22
N TYR A 211 11.96 0.18 11.78
CA TYR A 211 11.07 -0.52 10.85
C TYR A 211 11.46 -0.31 9.39
N GLY A 212 12.31 0.67 9.07
CA GLY A 212 12.81 0.90 7.72
C GLY A 212 11.74 1.12 6.65
N VAL A 213 10.53 1.56 7.04
CA VAL A 213 9.42 1.90 6.15
C VAL A 213 9.80 3.16 5.35
N ASP A 214 9.46 3.19 4.07
CA ASP A 214 9.68 4.35 3.20
C ASP A 214 8.37 5.05 2.79
N ILE A 215 7.25 4.32 2.73
CA ILE A 215 5.91 4.86 2.47
C ILE A 215 4.89 4.15 3.36
N LEU A 216 4.00 4.92 4.00
CA LEU A 216 2.83 4.40 4.69
C LEU A 216 1.60 4.44 3.77
N LYS A 217 0.96 3.29 3.55
CA LYS A 217 -0.31 3.18 2.83
C LYS A 217 -1.44 3.04 3.84
N LEU A 218 -2.19 4.11 4.08
CA LEU A 218 -3.07 4.23 5.24
C LEU A 218 -4.55 4.23 4.87
N GLU A 219 -5.36 3.69 5.76
CA GLU A 219 -6.81 3.89 5.75
C GLU A 219 -7.16 5.37 5.95
N PHE A 220 -8.29 5.80 5.39
CA PHE A 220 -8.88 7.07 5.80
C PHE A 220 -9.29 6.96 7.29
N PRO A 221 -8.88 7.91 8.15
CA PRO A 221 -8.97 7.76 9.61
C PRO A 221 -10.41 7.77 10.12
N VAL A 222 -11.30 8.46 9.43
CA VAL A 222 -12.74 8.58 9.72
C VAL A 222 -13.54 7.73 8.71
N ASP A 223 -14.72 7.24 9.09
CA ASP A 223 -15.69 6.72 8.12
C ASP A 223 -16.68 7.84 7.77
N LEU A 224 -16.64 8.32 6.53
CA LEU A 224 -17.49 9.43 6.09
C LEU A 224 -18.97 9.12 6.27
N LYS A 225 -19.40 7.85 6.32
CA LYS A 225 -20.81 7.49 6.59
C LYS A 225 -21.29 7.90 7.98
N PHE A 226 -20.37 8.26 8.88
CA PHE A 226 -20.64 8.73 10.23
C PHE A 226 -20.27 10.21 10.41
N VAL A 227 -20.05 10.95 9.32
CA VAL A 227 -19.82 12.40 9.32
C VAL A 227 -21.14 13.13 9.10
N ASP A 228 -21.38 14.23 9.83
CA ASP A 228 -22.63 15.02 9.81
C ASP A 228 -23.20 15.19 8.38
N GLU A 229 -22.36 15.63 7.44
CA GLU A 229 -22.69 15.93 6.05
C GLU A 229 -23.08 14.73 5.18
N PHE A 230 -22.85 13.50 5.64
CA PHE A 230 -23.08 12.28 4.87
C PHE A 230 -23.86 11.20 5.64
N SER A 231 -24.07 11.43 6.93
CA SER A 231 -24.71 10.49 7.87
C SER A 231 -26.16 10.16 7.51
N TYR A 232 -26.82 10.95 6.66
CA TYR A 232 -28.14 10.66 6.09
C TYR A 232 -28.15 9.55 5.02
N GLY A 233 -27.04 8.83 4.84
CA GLY A 233 -26.92 7.72 3.88
C GLY A 233 -26.45 8.15 2.49
N ALA A 234 -25.62 9.20 2.40
CA ALA A 234 -25.16 9.76 1.13
C ALA A 234 -24.44 8.75 0.20
N PHE A 235 -23.81 7.71 0.77
CA PHE A 235 -23.04 6.72 0.02
C PHE A 235 -23.72 5.36 -0.13
N ASP A 236 -24.64 5.01 0.76
CA ASP A 236 -25.20 3.65 0.81
C ASP A 236 -26.66 3.57 1.28
N GLU A 237 -27.37 4.70 1.25
CA GLU A 237 -28.80 4.81 1.57
C GLU A 237 -29.16 4.37 3.00
N LYS A 238 -28.19 4.40 3.92
CA LYS A 238 -28.38 4.07 5.34
C LYS A 238 -28.09 5.27 6.22
N GLU A 239 -29.12 5.77 6.87
CA GLU A 239 -28.98 6.80 7.89
C GLU A 239 -28.30 6.24 9.15
N ARG A 240 -27.40 7.02 9.72
CA ARG A 240 -26.60 6.68 10.90
C ARG A 240 -26.53 7.88 11.84
N GLU A 241 -26.29 7.60 13.12
CA GLU A 241 -25.91 8.64 14.06
C GLU A 241 -24.57 9.26 13.63
N ALA A 242 -24.54 10.58 13.47
CA ALA A 242 -23.29 11.29 13.21
C ALA A 242 -22.37 11.24 14.44
N VAL A 243 -21.09 11.04 14.16
CA VAL A 243 -20.03 10.78 15.14
C VAL A 243 -18.91 11.80 15.01
N PHE A 244 -18.75 12.31 13.80
CA PHE A 244 -17.70 13.22 13.38
C PHE A 244 -18.33 14.36 12.58
N SER A 245 -17.66 15.49 12.59
CA SER A 245 -17.81 16.57 11.63
C SER A 245 -16.87 16.37 10.45
N ILE A 246 -17.04 17.16 9.38
CA ILE A 246 -16.04 17.20 8.31
C ILE A 246 -14.68 17.71 8.80
N ASP A 247 -14.68 18.62 9.77
CA ASP A 247 -13.45 19.18 10.36
C ASP A 247 -12.63 18.09 11.07
N ASP A 248 -13.28 17.16 11.77
CA ASP A 248 -12.60 16.00 12.37
C ASP A 248 -11.82 15.19 11.31
N ALA A 249 -12.38 15.03 10.11
CA ALA A 249 -11.70 14.30 9.03
C ALA A 249 -10.41 15.00 8.58
N TYR A 250 -10.41 16.33 8.49
CA TYR A 250 -9.21 17.13 8.22
C TYR A 250 -8.22 17.04 9.38
N GLU A 251 -8.67 17.25 10.62
CA GLU A 251 -7.80 17.25 11.81
C GLU A 251 -7.08 15.91 11.98
N PHE A 252 -7.76 14.77 11.79
CA PHE A 252 -7.10 13.47 11.88
C PHE A 252 -6.13 13.20 10.73
N CYS A 253 -6.41 13.66 9.51
CA CYS A 253 -5.45 13.55 8.41
C CYS A 253 -4.22 14.45 8.63
N GLU A 254 -4.41 15.65 9.18
CA GLU A 254 -3.30 16.53 9.56
C GLU A 254 -2.46 15.92 10.68
N SER A 255 -3.11 15.29 11.67
CA SER A 255 -2.45 14.55 12.74
C SER A 255 -1.60 13.39 12.19
N ILE A 256 -2.09 12.66 11.18
CA ILE A 256 -1.31 11.66 10.46
C ILE A 256 -0.07 12.29 9.83
N THR A 257 -0.21 13.40 9.10
CA THR A 257 0.93 14.09 8.45
C THR A 257 1.95 14.59 9.46
N GLN A 258 1.53 15.12 10.61
CA GLN A 258 2.42 15.60 11.67
C GLN A 258 3.15 14.46 12.38
N THR A 259 2.49 13.31 12.52
CA THR A 259 3.01 12.13 13.22
C THR A 259 3.90 11.28 12.32
N SER A 260 3.57 11.22 11.03
CA SER A 260 4.28 10.39 10.06
C SER A 260 5.69 10.91 9.82
N ARG A 261 6.69 10.03 9.97
CA ARG A 261 8.08 10.36 9.62
C ARG A 261 8.43 10.03 8.18
N VAL A 262 7.48 9.54 7.39
CA VAL A 262 7.66 9.18 5.98
C VAL A 262 6.44 9.63 5.16
N PRO A 263 6.55 9.81 3.84
CA PRO A 263 5.39 10.06 3.00
C PRO A 263 4.29 9.01 3.20
N TRP A 264 3.04 9.44 3.15
CA TRP A 264 1.90 8.54 3.24
C TRP A 264 0.95 8.70 2.05
N VAL A 265 0.24 7.63 1.72
CA VAL A 265 -0.75 7.59 0.64
C VAL A 265 -2.01 6.94 1.16
N ILE A 266 -3.17 7.36 0.65
CA ILE A 266 -4.42 6.77 1.10
C ILE A 266 -4.81 5.53 0.31
N LEU A 267 -5.47 4.59 0.98
CA LEU A 267 -6.06 3.40 0.37
C LEU A 267 -7.59 3.50 0.31
N SER A 268 -8.17 2.89 -0.72
CA SER A 268 -9.63 2.94 -0.94
C SER A 268 -10.49 2.09 0.00
N ALA A 269 -9.91 1.14 0.74
CA ALA A 269 -10.59 0.20 1.64
C ALA A 269 -11.77 -0.62 1.07
N GLY A 270 -12.17 -0.41 -0.20
CA GLY A 270 -13.34 -1.04 -0.80
C GLY A 270 -14.57 -0.16 -0.88
N VAL A 271 -14.48 1.12 -0.45
CA VAL A 271 -15.56 2.10 -0.63
C VAL A 271 -15.84 2.35 -2.12
N ASP A 272 -16.99 2.94 -2.43
CA ASP A 272 -17.33 3.34 -3.80
C ASP A 272 -16.53 4.59 -4.23
N ILE A 273 -16.52 4.88 -5.53
CA ILE A 273 -15.64 5.93 -6.06
C ILE A 273 -16.06 7.31 -5.54
N GLU A 274 -17.36 7.54 -5.36
CA GLU A 274 -17.94 8.78 -4.88
C GLU A 274 -17.41 9.14 -3.48
N GLU A 275 -17.42 8.17 -2.56
CA GLU A 275 -16.83 8.32 -1.23
C GLU A 275 -15.30 8.47 -1.30
N PHE A 276 -14.65 7.67 -2.16
CA PHE A 276 -13.19 7.67 -2.23
C PHE A 276 -12.61 8.98 -2.79
N LEU A 277 -13.32 9.66 -3.69
CA LEU A 277 -12.89 10.97 -4.19
C LEU A 277 -12.81 12.00 -3.06
N ILE A 278 -13.79 12.01 -2.16
CA ILE A 278 -13.79 12.89 -0.98
C ILE A 278 -12.65 12.52 -0.03
N ASN A 279 -12.43 11.23 0.21
CA ASN A 279 -11.28 10.77 1.02
C ASN A 279 -9.94 11.26 0.43
N VAL A 280 -9.77 11.17 -0.90
CA VAL A 280 -8.56 11.63 -1.59
C VAL A 280 -8.38 13.13 -1.46
N GLU A 281 -9.44 13.91 -1.64
CA GLU A 281 -9.38 15.37 -1.52
C GLU A 281 -8.94 15.80 -0.12
N ILE A 282 -9.65 15.34 0.92
CA ILE A 282 -9.34 15.68 2.31
C ILE A 282 -7.92 15.25 2.67
N ALA A 283 -7.55 14.01 2.36
CA ALA A 283 -6.21 13.52 2.70
C ALA A 283 -5.10 14.28 1.96
N SER A 284 -5.32 14.63 0.70
CA SER A 284 -4.37 15.41 -0.11
C SER A 284 -4.16 16.80 0.48
N ASP A 285 -5.24 17.45 0.90
CA ASP A 285 -5.23 18.77 1.54
C ASP A 285 -4.50 18.77 2.87
N SER A 286 -4.65 17.67 3.61
CA SER A 286 -4.00 17.46 4.90
C SER A 286 -2.59 16.90 4.80
N GLY A 287 -2.00 16.78 3.60
CA GLY A 287 -0.58 16.47 3.40
C GLY A 287 -0.23 15.04 2.97
N ALA A 288 -1.21 14.22 2.57
CA ALA A 288 -0.92 12.96 1.89
C ALA A 288 -0.15 13.20 0.58
N SER A 289 0.75 12.29 0.25
CA SER A 289 1.52 12.32 -0.99
C SER A 289 0.82 11.64 -2.17
N GLY A 290 -0.47 11.34 -2.03
CA GLY A 290 -1.31 10.77 -3.08
C GLY A 290 -2.11 9.55 -2.61
N PHE A 291 -2.32 8.59 -3.50
CA PHE A 291 -3.15 7.41 -3.26
C PHE A 291 -2.53 6.13 -3.81
N LEU A 292 -2.93 5.01 -3.23
CA LEU A 292 -2.74 3.67 -3.78
C LEU A 292 -4.11 2.98 -3.85
N ALA A 293 -4.80 3.25 -4.97
CA ALA A 293 -6.21 2.97 -5.17
C ALA A 293 -6.42 1.61 -5.82
N GLY A 294 -7.41 0.84 -5.34
CA GLY A 294 -7.72 -0.48 -5.90
C GLY A 294 -9.19 -0.58 -6.25
N ARG A 295 -9.96 -1.20 -5.37
CA ARG A 295 -11.36 -1.55 -5.62
C ARG A 295 -12.22 -0.35 -6.03
N ALA A 296 -12.05 0.83 -5.46
CA ALA A 296 -12.80 2.03 -5.89
C ALA A 296 -12.62 2.32 -7.40
N VAL A 297 -11.47 1.99 -7.98
CA VAL A 297 -11.18 2.19 -9.40
C VAL A 297 -11.78 1.09 -10.26
N TRP A 298 -11.53 -0.18 -9.94
CA TRP A 298 -11.79 -1.27 -10.89
C TRP A 298 -12.92 -2.22 -10.49
N LYS A 299 -13.43 -2.23 -9.24
CA LYS A 299 -14.22 -3.37 -8.71
C LYS A 299 -15.46 -3.73 -9.53
N GLU A 300 -16.08 -2.77 -10.19
CA GLU A 300 -17.30 -3.00 -10.96
C GLU A 300 -17.08 -3.76 -12.27
N PHE A 301 -15.87 -3.74 -12.82
CA PHE A 301 -15.55 -4.53 -14.01
C PHE A 301 -15.82 -6.02 -13.81
N THR A 302 -15.75 -6.52 -12.57
CA THR A 302 -15.99 -7.94 -12.29
C THR A 302 -17.43 -8.34 -12.52
N LYS A 303 -18.38 -7.39 -12.51
CA LYS A 303 -19.80 -7.65 -12.79
C LYS A 303 -20.01 -8.19 -14.20
N PHE A 304 -19.08 -7.90 -15.12
CA PHE A 304 -19.14 -8.36 -16.51
C PHE A 304 -18.44 -9.70 -16.73
N PHE A 305 -17.79 -10.28 -15.71
CA PHE A 305 -17.10 -11.57 -15.85
C PHE A 305 -18.11 -12.72 -16.12
N PRO A 306 -17.88 -13.59 -17.14
CA PRO A 306 -16.64 -13.78 -17.90
C PRO A 306 -16.60 -13.10 -19.28
N ASN A 307 -17.46 -12.12 -19.57
CA ASN A 307 -17.41 -11.37 -20.82
C ASN A 307 -16.19 -10.42 -20.86
N ILE A 308 -15.09 -10.91 -21.42
CA ILE A 308 -13.82 -10.19 -21.54
C ILE A 308 -13.97 -8.88 -22.34
N ALA A 309 -14.85 -8.83 -23.33
CA ALA A 309 -15.06 -7.63 -24.14
C ALA A 309 -15.67 -6.50 -23.29
N ASP A 310 -16.70 -6.81 -22.52
CA ASP A 310 -17.37 -5.85 -21.63
C ASP A 310 -16.46 -5.43 -20.46
N MET A 311 -15.69 -6.37 -19.89
CA MET A 311 -14.68 -6.08 -18.87
C MET A 311 -13.64 -5.08 -19.39
N ASN A 312 -13.10 -5.32 -20.60
CA ASN A 312 -12.15 -4.39 -21.24
C ASN A 312 -12.79 -3.04 -21.51
N LEU A 313 -14.00 -3.01 -22.09
CA LEU A 313 -14.69 -1.77 -22.42
C LEU A 313 -14.93 -0.92 -21.16
N TRP A 314 -15.33 -1.55 -20.06
CA TRP A 314 -15.54 -0.85 -18.79
C TRP A 314 -14.23 -0.29 -18.24
N LEU A 315 -13.13 -1.05 -18.29
CA LEU A 315 -11.81 -0.57 -17.84
C LEU A 315 -11.32 0.60 -18.69
N LYS A 316 -11.46 0.53 -20.02
CA LYS A 316 -11.05 1.60 -20.96
C LYS A 316 -11.89 2.86 -20.90
N THR A 317 -13.12 2.76 -20.37
CA THR A 317 -14.02 3.91 -20.23
C THR A 317 -14.09 4.34 -18.77
N THR A 318 -14.96 3.73 -17.98
CA THR A 318 -15.19 4.10 -16.58
C THR A 318 -13.92 3.97 -15.72
N GLY A 319 -13.11 2.92 -15.91
CA GLY A 319 -11.85 2.77 -15.17
C GLY A 319 -10.89 3.95 -15.38
N VAL A 320 -10.73 4.38 -16.64
CA VAL A 320 -9.93 5.55 -17.02
C VAL A 320 -10.54 6.86 -16.53
N GLU A 321 -11.86 7.02 -16.65
CA GLU A 321 -12.57 8.20 -16.12
C GLU A 321 -12.33 8.35 -14.61
N ARG A 322 -12.37 7.26 -13.85
CA ARG A 322 -12.11 7.26 -12.40
C ARG A 322 -10.68 7.67 -12.08
N TYR A 323 -9.70 7.27 -12.89
CA TYR A 323 -8.33 7.76 -12.74
C TYR A 323 -8.26 9.27 -12.85
N TYR A 324 -8.86 9.88 -13.89
CA TYR A 324 -8.83 11.34 -14.05
C TYR A 324 -9.52 12.07 -12.89
N LYS A 325 -10.65 11.55 -12.40
CA LYS A 325 -11.30 12.10 -11.19
C LYS A 325 -10.39 12.03 -9.96
N LEU A 326 -9.61 10.96 -9.81
CA LEU A 326 -8.63 10.83 -8.71
C LEU A 326 -7.43 11.78 -8.90
N VAL A 327 -7.00 12.03 -10.13
CA VAL A 327 -5.97 13.04 -10.43
C VAL A 327 -6.45 14.42 -9.98
N ASP A 328 -7.70 14.78 -10.32
CA ASP A 328 -8.31 16.06 -9.93
C ASP A 328 -8.46 16.16 -8.41
N ALA A 329 -8.98 15.12 -7.76
CA ALA A 329 -9.11 15.08 -6.29
C ALA A 329 -7.76 15.12 -5.56
N SER A 330 -6.67 14.66 -6.20
CA SER A 330 -5.32 14.64 -5.62
C SER A 330 -4.43 15.80 -6.08
N VAL A 331 -4.98 16.85 -6.70
CA VAL A 331 -4.18 17.96 -7.22
C VAL A 331 -3.38 18.66 -6.13
N ARG A 332 -3.93 18.74 -4.91
CA ARG A 332 -3.29 19.33 -3.73
C ARG A 332 -2.39 18.37 -2.95
N ALA A 333 -2.27 17.10 -3.39
CA ALA A 333 -1.40 16.14 -2.73
C ALA A 333 0.06 16.64 -2.70
N MET A 334 0.75 16.39 -1.61
CA MET A 334 2.11 16.87 -1.38
C MET A 334 3.11 16.03 -2.19
N PRO A 335 3.93 16.61 -3.09
CA PRO A 335 5.04 15.88 -3.69
C PRO A 335 5.89 15.22 -2.60
N TYR A 336 6.24 13.94 -2.75
CA TYR A 336 6.81 13.17 -1.65
C TYR A 336 8.09 13.80 -1.08
N PHE A 337 8.88 14.48 -1.91
CA PHE A 337 10.12 15.16 -1.54
C PHE A 337 9.91 16.47 -0.76
N GLU A 338 8.68 16.99 -0.70
CA GLU A 338 8.30 18.14 0.14
C GLU A 338 7.83 17.71 1.53
N HIS A 339 7.62 16.41 1.75
CA HIS A 339 7.29 15.86 3.07
C HIS A 339 8.24 16.38 4.15
N PRO A 340 7.79 16.68 5.39
CA PRO A 340 8.62 17.25 6.45
C PRO A 340 9.94 16.51 6.75
N LEU A 341 10.01 15.21 6.41
CA LEU A 341 11.23 14.41 6.44
C LEU A 341 12.34 14.97 5.54
N PHE A 342 11.98 15.34 4.30
CA PHE A 342 12.90 15.75 3.24
C PHE A 342 12.89 17.26 3.02
N GLN A 343 11.74 17.92 3.18
CA GLN A 343 11.48 19.35 2.98
C GLN A 343 11.61 19.86 1.53
N SER A 344 12.56 19.32 0.75
CA SER A 344 12.69 19.58 -0.68
C SER A 344 13.50 18.50 -1.37
N LEU A 345 13.39 18.41 -2.71
CA LEU A 345 14.25 17.55 -3.52
C LEU A 345 15.74 17.87 -3.38
N ALA A 346 16.10 19.14 -3.14
CA ALA A 346 17.49 19.59 -2.98
C ALA A 346 18.15 19.06 -1.69
N ASN A 347 17.36 18.67 -0.69
CA ASN A 347 17.87 18.10 0.55
C ASN A 347 18.12 16.60 0.47
N LEU A 348 17.59 15.93 -0.55
CA LEU A 348 17.81 14.50 -0.77
C LEU A 348 19.19 14.27 -1.39
N ARG A 349 20.05 13.55 -0.68
CA ARG A 349 21.41 13.23 -1.12
C ARG A 349 21.67 11.73 -1.09
N ILE A 350 22.69 11.29 -1.82
CA ILE A 350 23.09 9.88 -1.81
C ILE A 350 24.00 9.60 -0.62
N GLU A 351 23.74 8.51 0.11
CA GLU A 351 24.64 8.04 1.18
C GLU A 351 26.08 7.88 0.66
N ASP A 352 27.05 8.44 1.40
CA ASP A 352 28.48 8.43 1.08
C ASP A 352 28.89 9.04 -0.28
N GLU A 353 28.05 9.91 -0.88
CA GLU A 353 28.32 10.49 -2.21
C GLU A 353 29.73 11.13 -2.31
N GLY A 354 30.35 11.00 -3.48
CA GLY A 354 31.69 11.51 -3.75
C GLY A 354 32.42 10.69 -4.82
N GLU A 355 33.64 11.10 -5.17
CA GLU A 355 34.43 10.49 -6.25
C GLU A 355 34.66 8.97 -6.07
N GLU A 356 34.77 8.52 -4.81
CA GLU A 356 35.03 7.12 -4.46
C GLU A 356 33.77 6.33 -4.06
N TRP A 357 32.57 6.91 -4.25
CA TRP A 357 31.32 6.30 -3.78
C TRP A 357 31.15 4.84 -4.24
N TYR A 358 31.42 4.58 -5.52
CA TYR A 358 31.26 3.26 -6.14
C TYR A 358 32.20 2.18 -5.54
N LEU A 359 33.28 2.58 -4.86
CA LEU A 359 34.20 1.68 -4.16
C LEU A 359 33.67 1.30 -2.76
N LYS A 360 32.88 2.18 -2.14
CA LYS A 360 32.31 2.01 -0.79
C LYS A 360 30.95 1.34 -0.81
N TYR A 361 30.20 1.50 -1.92
CA TYR A 361 28.89 0.90 -2.10
C TYR A 361 28.99 -0.63 -2.16
N LYS A 362 28.34 -1.29 -1.19
CA LYS A 362 28.50 -2.73 -0.95
C LYS A 362 27.55 -3.54 -1.83
N ASP A 363 28.04 -4.65 -2.37
CA ASP A 363 27.19 -5.69 -2.94
C ASP A 363 26.16 -6.20 -1.92
N PHE A 364 25.02 -6.69 -2.42
CA PHE A 364 24.06 -7.47 -1.64
C PHE A 364 24.73 -8.79 -1.21
N LYS A 365 25.42 -8.82 -0.07
CA LYS A 365 26.10 -10.05 0.38
C LYS A 365 25.08 -11.15 0.70
N GLY A 366 25.19 -12.28 -0.01
CA GLY A 366 24.51 -13.54 0.28
C GLY A 366 24.55 -14.56 -0.87
N GLY A 367 25.66 -15.32 -1.02
CA GLY A 367 25.64 -16.53 -1.87
C GLY A 367 26.93 -17.06 -2.51
N LYS A 368 28.16 -16.66 -2.14
CA LYS A 368 29.36 -17.46 -2.49
C LYS A 368 30.38 -17.52 -1.36
N SER A 369 30.79 -18.76 -1.09
CA SER A 369 31.91 -19.19 -0.25
C SER A 369 33.10 -18.24 -0.30
N LYS A 370 33.51 -17.77 0.88
CA LYS A 370 34.90 -17.37 1.12
C LYS A 370 35.76 -18.63 1.14
N ALA A 371 36.37 -18.96 0.00
CA ALA A 371 37.61 -19.71 -0.04
C ALA A 371 38.23 -19.65 -1.44
N LYS A 372 39.09 -18.64 -1.67
CA LYS A 372 40.38 -18.79 -2.38
C LYS A 372 41.10 -17.45 -2.41
N GLU A 373 41.60 -17.05 -1.25
CA GLU A 373 42.86 -16.29 -1.17
C GLU A 373 43.78 -17.10 -0.27
N LYS A 374 44.64 -17.90 -0.89
CA LYS A 374 46.03 -18.19 -0.49
C LYS A 374 46.59 -19.23 -1.46
N GLY A 375 47.50 -18.75 -2.30
CA GLY A 375 48.22 -19.50 -3.31
C GLY A 375 49.29 -18.62 -3.94
N LYS A 376 50.08 -17.95 -3.09
CA LYS A 376 51.43 -17.47 -3.42
C LYS A 376 52.36 -18.22 -2.49
N GLU A 377 53.11 -19.17 -3.05
CA GLU A 377 54.40 -19.73 -2.60
C GLU A 377 54.81 -20.66 -3.75
N GLU A 378 55.67 -20.15 -4.64
CA GLU A 378 57.07 -20.61 -4.79
C GLU A 378 57.17 -22.07 -5.25
N TYR A 379 57.38 -22.29 -6.56
CA TYR A 379 58.67 -22.67 -7.17
C TYR A 379 58.59 -22.48 -8.69
#